data_AF-L7M864-F1
#
_entry.id   AF-L7M864-F1
#
_cell.length_a   1.000
_cell.length_b   1.000
_cell.length_c   1.000
_cell.angle_alpha   90.00
_cell.angle_beta   90.00
_cell.angle_gamma   90.00
#
_symmetry.space_group_name_H-M   'P 1'
#
loop_
_entity.id
_entity.type
_entity.pdbx_description
1 polymer ?
#
loop_
_entity_poly.entity_id
_entity_poly.type
_entity_poly.pdbx_seq_one_letter_code
_entity_poly.pdbx_strand_id
1 'polypeptide(L)'
;MPVDLNRLADGWLELESDPGLFTLLLEDFGVKGVQVDEIYDLQKSIEGPVYGFIFLFKWIEERRSRRKVVVQEEKFVEKEEIVNSIFFAHQIVPNSCATHSLLSILLNCSKIYLGSTLTRLKEYTRNMDPENKGYAIGNTPELARAHNTHAKPEPRQPQEKPHGVPMGRTMEAFHFVSYVPIDGRLYELDGLKPYPIDHGPWLPGEDWTDKFRMVITERLGGGDIRFNLMAVVPDRRQAYEQKLRTLRTNRGIVLEALQQMVRDQPALDGHNYAKSPLMEAHSPAPSSGSSSTDTASEVGSAFNSPVRGSPPGASPPTQPLTSPQQQQQTLQHQQQQSTAQQATAQHSVAPQSSGAASSGDIDRLVVVRLGEDHPFAPHDLLALLKTVEAEINACEGALKDEVDKRRKYVVDDCRRTHNYDQFICTFLSMLAEQGKLADLVEQQLQPKRRLLAKQPDRKRRPAAKAKRRR
;
A
#
# COMPACT_ATOMS: atom_id res chain seq x y z
N MET A 1 -5.59 -36.35 -11.50
CA MET A 1 -4.14 -36.44 -11.75
C MET A 1 -3.46 -35.92 -10.49
N PRO A 2 -2.70 -36.73 -9.75
CA PRO A 2 -1.92 -36.20 -8.62
C PRO A 2 -1.00 -35.10 -9.16
N VAL A 3 -1.06 -33.93 -8.54
CA VAL A 3 -0.24 -32.77 -8.92
C VAL A 3 1.20 -33.12 -8.54
N ASP A 4 2.10 -33.15 -9.52
CA ASP A 4 3.52 -33.42 -9.28
C ASP A 4 4.11 -32.27 -8.46
N LEU A 5 4.39 -32.51 -7.17
CA LEU A 5 4.93 -31.50 -6.25
C LEU A 5 6.23 -30.86 -6.77
N ASN A 6 7.02 -31.58 -7.57
CA ASN A 6 8.25 -31.05 -8.15
C ASN A 6 7.97 -29.93 -9.16
N ARG A 7 6.84 -29.98 -9.89
CA ARG A 7 6.42 -28.88 -10.78
C ARG A 7 5.96 -27.62 -10.04
N LEU A 8 5.47 -27.77 -8.80
CA LEU A 8 5.06 -26.65 -7.96
C LEU A 8 6.26 -25.98 -7.28
N ALA A 9 7.23 -26.78 -6.82
CA ALA A 9 8.43 -26.31 -6.10
C ALA A 9 9.44 -25.58 -6.99
N ASP A 10 9.60 -25.97 -8.26
CA ASP A 10 10.53 -25.33 -9.20
C ASP A 10 9.98 -24.02 -9.80
N GLY A 11 8.78 -23.61 -9.40
CA GLY A 11 8.03 -22.55 -10.07
C GLY A 11 8.08 -21.18 -9.39
N TRP A 12 8.29 -21.07 -8.08
CA TRP A 12 8.16 -19.80 -7.34
C TRP A 12 9.50 -19.29 -6.82
N LEU A 13 9.82 -18.04 -7.14
CA LEU A 13 11.09 -17.39 -6.78
C LEU A 13 10.96 -16.60 -5.48
N GLU A 14 12.06 -16.41 -4.75
CA GLU A 14 12.05 -15.63 -3.51
C GLU A 14 11.81 -14.13 -3.78
N LEU A 15 10.94 -13.50 -2.97
CA LEU A 15 10.64 -12.07 -3.03
C LEU A 15 11.25 -11.30 -1.85
N GLU A 16 11.60 -10.05 -2.12
CA GLU A 16 12.07 -9.12 -1.09
C GLU A 16 10.91 -8.55 -0.26
N SER A 17 11.20 -8.24 1.00
CA SER A 17 10.26 -7.54 1.89
C SER A 17 10.24 -6.04 1.60
N ASP A 18 9.47 -5.63 0.60
CA ASP A 18 9.36 -4.24 0.17
C ASP A 18 7.88 -3.86 -0.03
N PRO A 19 7.38 -2.77 0.61
CA PRO A 19 6.00 -2.35 0.45
C PRO A 19 5.67 -1.96 -1.00
N GLY A 20 6.64 -1.46 -1.76
CA GLY A 20 6.47 -1.14 -3.18
C GLY A 20 6.20 -2.39 -4.01
N LEU A 21 7.01 -3.43 -3.83
CA LEU A 21 6.82 -4.77 -4.41
C LEU A 21 5.43 -5.29 -4.10
N PHE A 22 5.07 -5.36 -2.81
CA PHE A 22 3.79 -5.95 -2.39
C PHE A 22 2.60 -5.16 -2.94
N THR A 23 2.74 -3.83 -3.03
CA THR A 23 1.74 -2.97 -3.63
C THR A 23 1.55 -3.23 -5.12
N LEU A 24 2.63 -3.39 -5.90
CA LEU A 24 2.54 -3.73 -7.32
C LEU A 24 2.01 -5.16 -7.55
N LEU A 25 2.43 -6.11 -6.70
CA LEU A 25 1.96 -7.49 -6.74
C LEU A 25 0.44 -7.59 -6.52
N LEU A 26 -0.12 -6.76 -5.63
CA LEU A 26 -1.58 -6.65 -5.45
C LEU A 26 -2.29 -6.16 -6.72
N GLU A 27 -1.72 -5.18 -7.42
CA GLU A 27 -2.26 -4.68 -8.68
C GLU A 27 -2.24 -5.77 -9.77
N ASP A 28 -1.15 -6.56 -9.84
CA ASP A 28 -1.00 -7.68 -10.77
C ASP A 28 -1.94 -8.86 -10.46
N PHE A 29 -2.35 -9.04 -9.20
CA PHE A 29 -3.44 -9.95 -8.83
C PHE A 29 -4.82 -9.46 -9.30
N GLY A 30 -4.93 -8.18 -9.69
CA GLY A 30 -6.17 -7.54 -10.12
C GLY A 30 -6.95 -6.86 -8.99
N VAL A 31 -6.35 -6.73 -7.81
CA VAL A 31 -6.94 -6.04 -6.65
C VAL A 31 -6.92 -4.54 -6.89
N LYS A 32 -7.99 -3.84 -6.49
CA LYS A 32 -8.11 -2.38 -6.66
C LYS A 32 -8.34 -1.68 -5.34
N GLY A 33 -7.80 -0.47 -5.22
CA GLY A 33 -8.01 0.41 -4.06
C GLY A 33 -7.30 -0.06 -2.80
N VAL A 34 -6.24 -0.86 -2.93
CA VAL A 34 -5.43 -1.37 -1.82
C VAL A 34 -3.97 -1.07 -2.09
N GLN A 35 -3.21 -0.77 -1.05
CA GLN A 35 -1.76 -0.65 -1.07
C GLN A 35 -1.15 -1.24 0.20
N VAL A 36 0.17 -1.35 0.21
CA VAL A 36 0.95 -1.79 1.36
C VAL A 36 1.86 -0.66 1.81
N ASP A 37 1.83 -0.35 3.10
CA ASP A 37 2.72 0.63 3.73
C ASP A 37 3.59 -0.06 4.79
N GLU A 38 4.84 0.38 4.89
CA GLU A 38 5.75 -0.08 5.94
C GLU A 38 5.50 0.67 7.26
N ILE A 39 5.56 -0.06 8.37
CA ILE A 39 5.40 0.46 9.73
C ILE A 39 6.77 0.56 10.37
N TYR A 40 7.31 1.78 10.43
CA TYR A 40 8.60 2.06 11.07
C TYR A 40 8.51 2.25 12.58
N ASP A 41 7.37 2.77 13.06
CA ASP A 41 7.17 3.12 14.46
C ASP A 41 5.86 2.51 14.99
N LEU A 42 6.04 1.50 15.86
CA LEU A 42 4.97 0.82 16.58
C LEU A 42 4.33 1.64 17.70
N GLN A 43 4.77 2.88 17.97
CA GLN A 43 4.10 3.78 18.90
C GLN A 43 3.21 4.79 18.17
N LYS A 44 3.48 5.05 16.89
CA LYS A 44 2.66 5.94 16.08
C LYS A 44 1.28 5.30 15.84
N SER A 45 0.21 6.09 16.01
CA SER A 45 -1.12 5.68 15.61
C SER A 45 -1.16 5.43 14.10
N ILE A 46 -1.85 4.37 13.68
CA ILE A 46 -2.03 4.11 12.26
C ILE A 46 -3.29 4.85 11.84
N GLU A 47 -3.11 5.83 10.95
CA GLU A 47 -4.20 6.68 10.51
C GLU A 47 -5.06 5.95 9.47
N GLY A 48 -6.37 5.93 9.70
CA GLY A 48 -7.34 5.37 8.76
C GLY A 48 -7.53 3.86 8.89
N PRO A 49 -8.39 3.28 8.03
CA PRO A 49 -8.71 1.87 8.08
C PRO A 49 -7.52 1.01 7.64
N VAL A 50 -7.30 -0.08 8.37
CA VAL A 50 -6.29 -1.11 8.05
C VAL A 50 -7.03 -2.42 7.80
N TYR A 51 -6.59 -3.19 6.80
CA TYR A 51 -7.17 -4.49 6.45
C TYR A 51 -6.46 -5.66 7.14
N GLY A 52 -5.15 -5.51 7.39
CA GLY A 52 -4.35 -6.51 8.09
C GLY A 52 -2.88 -6.09 8.15
N PHE A 53 -2.10 -6.83 8.92
CA PHE A 53 -0.65 -6.64 9.02
C PHE A 53 0.10 -7.85 8.51
N ILE A 54 1.23 -7.59 7.85
CA ILE A 54 2.19 -8.61 7.43
C ILE A 54 3.44 -8.41 8.27
N PHE A 55 3.82 -9.44 9.02
CA PHE A 55 5.01 -9.43 9.85
C PHE A 55 6.03 -10.42 9.30
N LEU A 56 7.22 -9.93 9.00
CA LEU A 56 8.38 -10.71 8.61
C LEU A 56 9.32 -10.84 9.81
N PHE A 57 9.77 -12.06 10.09
CA PHE A 57 10.80 -12.30 11.09
C PHE A 57 11.78 -13.34 10.60
N LYS A 58 12.98 -13.36 11.19
CA LYS A 58 13.94 -14.44 10.97
C LYS A 58 13.35 -15.75 11.47
N TRP A 59 13.17 -16.71 10.57
CA TRP A 59 12.71 -18.04 10.91
C TRP A 59 13.83 -18.80 11.63
N ILE A 60 13.54 -19.23 12.85
CA ILE A 60 14.46 -20.04 13.65
C ILE A 60 13.84 -21.42 13.76
N GLU A 61 14.47 -22.40 13.12
CA GLU A 61 14.08 -23.80 13.24
C GLU A 61 14.08 -24.23 14.71
N GLU A 62 12.95 -24.74 15.17
CA GLU A 62 12.67 -25.06 16.58
C GLU A 62 13.73 -25.97 17.23
N ARG A 63 14.41 -26.81 16.45
CA ARG A 63 15.51 -27.67 16.93
C ARG A 63 16.75 -26.89 17.44
N ARG A 64 16.94 -25.62 17.04
CA ARG A 64 18.08 -24.79 17.45
C ARG A 64 17.83 -23.98 18.73
N SER A 65 16.58 -23.78 19.16
CA SER A 65 16.24 -23.01 20.36
C SER A 65 16.31 -23.85 21.65
N ARG A 66 17.51 -24.37 21.98
CA ARG A 66 17.76 -24.98 23.32
C ARG A 66 17.76 -23.98 24.48
N ARG A 67 17.52 -22.69 24.22
CA ARG A 67 17.25 -21.70 25.27
C ARG A 67 15.79 -21.84 25.64
N LYS A 68 15.53 -22.44 26.80
CA LYS A 68 14.29 -22.44 27.60
C LYS A 68 13.18 -21.60 26.94
N VAL A 69 12.56 -22.16 25.89
CA VAL A 69 11.44 -21.52 25.22
C VAL A 69 10.36 -21.52 26.27
N VAL A 70 9.98 -20.34 26.76
CA VAL A 70 8.72 -20.20 27.45
C VAL A 70 7.70 -20.63 26.40
N VAL A 71 7.17 -21.85 26.54
CA VAL A 71 6.07 -22.32 25.72
C VAL A 71 4.91 -21.41 26.09
N GLN A 72 4.78 -20.28 25.38
CA GLN A 72 3.51 -19.60 25.31
C GLN A 72 2.57 -20.65 24.70
N GLU A 73 1.52 -21.01 25.41
CA GLU A 73 0.43 -21.79 24.84
C GLU A 73 -0.13 -20.99 23.67
N GLU A 74 0.28 -21.35 22.45
CA GLU A 74 -0.30 -20.82 21.22
C GLU A 74 -1.78 -21.22 21.24
N LYS A 75 -2.67 -20.22 21.25
CA LYS A 75 -4.13 -20.42 21.31
C LYS A 75 -4.65 -20.87 19.95
N PHE A 76 -4.27 -22.07 19.55
CA PHE A 76 -4.70 -22.66 18.29
C PHE A 76 -6.21 -22.83 18.23
N VAL A 77 -6.77 -22.55 17.06
CA VAL A 77 -8.15 -22.85 16.74
C VAL A 77 -8.19 -24.17 15.98
N GLU A 78 -8.48 -25.25 16.69
CA GLU A 78 -8.54 -26.61 16.13
C GLU A 78 -9.96 -26.99 15.67
N LYS A 79 -10.98 -26.21 16.05
CA LYS A 79 -12.36 -26.46 15.65
C LYS A 79 -12.53 -26.25 14.15
N GLU A 80 -12.71 -27.36 13.44
CA GLU A 80 -12.82 -27.40 11.98
C GLU A 80 -13.85 -26.43 11.41
N GLU A 81 -15.01 -26.28 12.06
CA GLU A 81 -16.05 -25.33 11.66
C GLU A 81 -15.54 -23.89 11.60
N ILE A 82 -14.73 -23.49 12.59
CA ILE A 82 -14.15 -22.13 12.67
C ILE A 82 -13.02 -22.00 11.65
N VAL A 83 -12.12 -23.00 11.58
CA VAL A 83 -11.00 -23.00 10.62
C VAL A 83 -11.51 -22.91 9.18
N ASN A 84 -12.56 -23.63 8.84
CA ASN A 84 -13.14 -23.63 7.50
C ASN A 84 -13.96 -22.37 7.20
N SER A 85 -14.48 -21.68 8.23
CA SER A 85 -15.13 -20.37 8.06
C SER A 85 -14.14 -19.26 7.69
N ILE A 86 -12.85 -19.45 7.99
CA ILE A 86 -11.75 -18.52 7.69
C ILE A 86 -11.00 -18.97 6.44
N PHE A 87 -10.50 -18.03 5.65
CA PHE A 87 -9.48 -18.33 4.65
C PHE A 87 -8.13 -18.52 5.35
N PHE A 88 -7.84 -19.74 5.80
CA PHE A 88 -6.54 -20.17 6.30
C PHE A 88 -5.97 -21.27 5.40
N ALA A 89 -4.77 -21.07 4.87
CA ALA A 89 -4.13 -21.96 3.90
C ALA A 89 -2.72 -22.32 4.36
N HIS A 90 -2.36 -23.60 4.26
CA HIS A 90 -0.98 -24.03 4.48
C HIS A 90 -0.10 -23.65 3.30
N GLN A 91 1.12 -23.24 3.60
CA GLN A 91 2.11 -22.93 2.59
C GLN A 91 2.73 -24.22 2.05
N ILE A 92 2.14 -24.75 0.99
CA ILE A 92 2.62 -25.96 0.32
C ILE A 92 3.78 -25.65 -0.63
N VAL A 93 3.76 -24.48 -1.26
CA VAL A 93 4.75 -24.08 -2.27
C VAL A 93 5.91 -23.31 -1.60
N PRO A 94 7.17 -23.75 -1.74
CA PRO A 94 8.34 -22.99 -1.29
C PRO A 94 8.38 -21.57 -1.89
N ASN A 95 9.02 -20.63 -1.18
CA ASN A 95 9.16 -19.22 -1.60
C ASN A 95 7.85 -18.42 -1.81
N SER A 96 6.67 -19.04 -1.70
CA SER A 96 5.38 -18.38 -1.91
C SER A 96 4.85 -17.61 -0.69
N CYS A 97 5.65 -17.45 0.37
CA CYS A 97 5.26 -16.87 1.66
C CYS A 97 4.72 -15.44 1.54
N ALA A 98 5.33 -14.59 0.71
CA ALA A 98 4.86 -13.23 0.46
C ALA A 98 3.43 -13.22 -0.10
N THR A 99 3.16 -14.03 -1.13
CA THR A 99 1.82 -14.17 -1.71
C THR A 99 0.84 -14.80 -0.72
N HIS A 100 1.23 -15.84 0.00
CA HIS A 100 0.38 -16.45 1.03
C HIS A 100 -0.04 -15.43 2.09
N SER A 101 0.86 -14.55 2.53
CA SER A 101 0.55 -13.53 3.52
C SER A 101 -0.46 -12.50 2.99
N LEU A 102 -0.28 -12.02 1.76
CA LEU A 102 -1.24 -11.12 1.12
C LEU A 102 -2.62 -11.78 0.97
N LEU A 103 -2.68 -13.01 0.47
CA LEU A 103 -3.95 -13.73 0.29
C LEU A 103 -4.66 -13.99 1.62
N SER A 104 -3.91 -14.32 2.67
CA SER A 104 -4.47 -14.54 4.02
C SER A 104 -5.18 -13.29 4.55
N ILE A 105 -4.73 -12.09 4.19
CA ILE A 105 -5.41 -10.84 4.56
C ILE A 105 -6.58 -10.57 3.60
N LEU A 106 -6.30 -10.54 2.30
CA LEU A 106 -7.27 -10.14 1.26
C LEU A 106 -8.52 -11.02 1.28
N LEU A 107 -8.36 -12.34 1.37
CA LEU A 107 -9.46 -13.28 1.26
C LEU A 107 -10.29 -13.38 2.54
N ASN A 108 -9.81 -12.84 3.65
CA ASN A 108 -10.59 -12.65 4.88
C ASN A 108 -11.23 -11.26 4.99
N CYS A 109 -10.98 -10.35 4.04
CA CYS A 109 -11.58 -9.02 4.01
C CYS A 109 -12.82 -8.97 3.09
N SER A 110 -13.92 -8.38 3.57
CA SER A 110 -15.15 -8.18 2.78
C SER A 110 -15.22 -6.82 2.08
N LYS A 111 -14.41 -5.85 2.50
CA LYS A 111 -14.45 -4.45 2.03
C LYS A 111 -13.52 -4.16 0.83
N ILE A 112 -12.92 -5.20 0.26
CA ILE A 112 -11.91 -5.08 -0.80
C ILE A 112 -12.46 -5.58 -2.13
N TYR A 113 -12.19 -4.85 -3.21
CA TYR A 113 -12.40 -5.35 -4.56
C TYR A 113 -11.25 -6.30 -4.94
N LEU A 114 -11.52 -7.61 -4.88
CA LEU A 114 -10.52 -8.66 -5.06
C LEU A 114 -10.08 -8.88 -6.52
N GLY A 115 -10.86 -8.43 -7.50
CA GLY A 115 -10.65 -8.80 -8.91
C GLY A 115 -11.06 -10.25 -9.21
N SER A 116 -11.04 -10.63 -10.49
CA SER A 116 -11.62 -11.91 -10.96
C SER A 116 -10.84 -13.13 -10.47
N THR A 117 -9.51 -13.08 -10.49
CA THR A 117 -8.63 -14.19 -10.07
C THR A 117 -8.85 -14.56 -8.61
N LEU A 118 -8.77 -13.57 -7.71
CA LEU A 118 -8.90 -13.82 -6.28
C LEU A 118 -10.33 -14.11 -5.85
N THR A 119 -11.33 -13.51 -6.52
CA THR A 119 -12.75 -13.86 -6.30
C THR A 119 -12.98 -15.34 -6.64
N ARG A 120 -12.53 -15.78 -7.81
CA ARG A 120 -12.63 -17.18 -8.24
C ARG A 120 -11.91 -18.12 -7.28
N LEU A 121 -10.70 -17.77 -6.85
CA LEU A 121 -9.95 -18.56 -5.88
C LEU A 121 -10.73 -18.70 -4.56
N LYS A 122 -11.22 -17.59 -4.01
CA LYS A 122 -11.99 -17.57 -2.75
C LYS A 122 -13.24 -18.44 -2.80
N GLU A 123 -13.99 -18.36 -3.90
CA GLU A 123 -15.19 -19.15 -4.12
C GLU A 123 -14.87 -20.65 -4.26
N TYR A 124 -13.85 -20.97 -5.06
CA TYR A 124 -13.42 -22.35 -5.32
C TYR A 124 -12.95 -23.06 -4.04
N THR A 125 -12.29 -22.34 -3.14
CA THR A 125 -11.69 -22.92 -1.93
C THR A 125 -12.56 -22.82 -0.68
N ARG A 126 -13.82 -22.38 -0.78
CA ARG A 126 -14.67 -22.08 0.37
C ARG A 126 -14.84 -23.24 1.35
N ASN A 127 -14.91 -24.47 0.83
CA ASN A 127 -15.14 -25.69 1.62
C ASN A 127 -13.91 -26.62 1.63
N MET A 128 -12.72 -26.07 1.38
CA MET A 128 -11.48 -26.81 1.41
C MET A 128 -10.80 -26.69 2.77
N ASP A 129 -10.15 -27.76 3.21
CA ASP A 129 -9.21 -27.71 4.32
C ASP A 129 -7.99 -26.82 3.99
N PRO A 130 -7.19 -26.44 5.00
CA PRO A 130 -6.03 -25.56 4.80
C PRO A 130 -4.98 -26.09 3.81
N GLU A 131 -4.79 -27.40 3.75
CA GLU A 131 -3.83 -28.03 2.84
C GLU A 131 -4.28 -27.88 1.38
N ASN A 132 -5.54 -28.21 1.10
CA ASN A 132 -6.16 -28.07 -0.22
C ASN A 132 -6.26 -26.60 -0.66
N LYS A 133 -6.51 -25.66 0.27
CA LYS A 133 -6.38 -24.22 0.01
C LYS A 133 -4.96 -23.87 -0.46
N GLY A 134 -3.94 -24.41 0.19
CA GLY A 134 -2.54 -24.24 -0.19
C GLY A 134 -2.20 -24.77 -1.58
N TYR A 135 -2.66 -25.99 -1.91
CA TYR A 135 -2.52 -26.53 -3.27
C TYR A 135 -3.26 -25.68 -4.31
N ALA A 136 -4.44 -25.15 -3.99
CA ALA A 136 -5.18 -24.28 -4.91
C ALA A 136 -4.42 -22.99 -5.22
N ILE A 137 -3.79 -22.37 -4.21
CA ILE A 137 -2.90 -21.20 -4.41
C ILE A 137 -1.75 -21.57 -5.34
N GLY A 138 -1.03 -22.66 -5.05
CA GLY A 138 0.10 -23.11 -5.86
C GLY A 138 -0.24 -23.43 -7.31
N ASN A 139 -1.46 -23.93 -7.56
CA ASN A 139 -1.96 -24.29 -8.88
C ASN A 139 -2.66 -23.14 -9.62
N THR A 140 -2.64 -21.91 -9.10
CA THR A 140 -3.19 -20.75 -9.79
C THR A 140 -2.08 -20.03 -10.59
N PRO A 141 -1.95 -20.26 -11.91
CA PRO A 141 -0.82 -19.79 -12.70
C PRO A 141 -0.74 -18.27 -12.78
N GLU A 142 -1.87 -17.56 -12.68
CA GLU A 142 -1.89 -16.10 -12.63
C GLU A 142 -1.14 -15.56 -11.42
N LEU A 143 -1.26 -16.23 -10.25
CA LEU A 143 -0.56 -15.84 -9.03
C LEU A 143 0.93 -16.13 -9.13
N ALA A 144 1.31 -17.31 -9.60
CA ALA A 144 2.70 -17.69 -9.79
C ALA A 144 3.41 -16.74 -10.77
N ARG A 145 2.75 -16.41 -11.88
CA ARG A 145 3.29 -15.46 -12.87
C ARG A 145 3.50 -14.08 -12.27
N ALA A 146 2.48 -13.51 -11.62
CA ALA A 146 2.58 -12.19 -10.99
C ALA A 146 3.61 -12.15 -9.85
N HIS A 147 3.74 -13.24 -9.08
CA HIS A 147 4.76 -13.35 -8.06
C HIS A 147 6.17 -13.28 -8.68
N ASN A 148 6.45 -14.12 -9.68
CA ASN A 148 7.78 -14.22 -10.26
C ASN A 148 8.20 -13.01 -11.09
N THR A 149 7.27 -12.21 -11.62
CA THR A 149 7.62 -10.97 -12.34
C THR A 149 8.30 -9.94 -11.43
N HIS A 150 8.09 -10.02 -10.12
CA HIS A 150 8.72 -9.15 -9.13
C HIS A 150 9.99 -9.74 -8.48
N ALA A 151 10.35 -10.97 -8.83
CA ALA A 151 11.55 -11.61 -8.30
C ALA A 151 12.81 -11.08 -8.98
N LYS A 152 13.92 -11.12 -8.24
CA LYS A 152 15.24 -10.83 -8.82
C LYS A 152 15.59 -11.90 -9.86
N PRO A 153 16.22 -11.54 -10.99
CA PRO A 153 16.74 -12.53 -11.91
C PRO A 153 17.77 -13.40 -11.19
N GLU A 154 17.58 -14.71 -11.22
CA GLU A 154 18.64 -15.60 -10.79
C GLU A 154 19.81 -15.48 -11.78
N PRO A 155 21.06 -15.30 -11.31
CA PRO A 155 22.23 -15.42 -12.17
C PRO A 155 22.15 -16.78 -12.88
N ARG A 156 22.42 -16.83 -14.19
CA ARG A 156 22.52 -18.12 -14.89
C ARG A 156 23.58 -18.95 -14.16
N GLN A 157 23.15 -19.92 -13.37
CA GLN A 157 24.07 -20.91 -12.83
C GLN A 157 24.66 -21.64 -14.06
N PRO A 158 25.99 -21.69 -14.21
CA PRO A 158 26.58 -22.74 -15.02
C PRO A 158 26.02 -24.06 -14.49
N GLN A 159 25.63 -24.99 -15.37
CA GLN A 159 25.16 -26.31 -14.94
C GLN A 159 26.21 -26.98 -14.05
N GLU A 160 26.08 -26.87 -12.72
CA GLU A 160 26.94 -27.56 -11.79
C GLU A 160 26.45 -29.00 -11.68
N LYS A 161 27.32 -29.94 -12.07
CA LYS A 161 27.15 -31.37 -11.79
C LYS A 161 26.99 -31.56 -10.27
N PRO A 162 26.20 -32.55 -9.82
CA PRO A 162 25.94 -32.74 -8.40
C PRO A 162 27.19 -33.33 -7.76
N HIS A 163 27.92 -32.58 -6.92
CA HIS A 163 28.71 -33.11 -5.80
C HIS A 163 29.22 -31.98 -4.89
N GLY A 164 28.71 -31.97 -3.65
CA GLY A 164 29.30 -31.24 -2.54
C GLY A 164 28.39 -30.15 -1.99
N VAL A 165 27.60 -30.49 -0.97
CA VAL A 165 26.90 -29.51 -0.13
C VAL A 165 27.94 -28.54 0.45
N PRO A 166 27.85 -27.22 0.22
CA PRO A 166 28.69 -26.25 0.94
C PRO A 166 28.25 -26.22 2.40
N MET A 167 28.92 -27.01 3.23
CA MET A 167 28.78 -26.99 4.68
C MET A 167 29.43 -25.70 5.19
N GLY A 168 28.68 -24.60 5.35
CA GLY A 168 29.28 -23.38 5.92
C GLY A 168 28.53 -22.05 5.88
N ARG A 169 27.44 -21.87 5.11
CA ARG A 169 26.55 -20.72 5.29
C ARG A 169 25.15 -21.23 5.61
N THR A 170 24.77 -21.18 6.88
CA THR A 170 23.35 -21.22 7.23
C THR A 170 22.73 -19.96 6.61
N MET A 171 22.08 -20.08 5.45
CA MET A 171 21.20 -19.00 4.97
C MET A 171 20.18 -18.75 6.08
N GLU A 172 20.07 -17.49 6.50
CA GLU A 172 19.03 -17.08 7.43
C GLU A 172 17.73 -17.05 6.65
N ALA A 173 16.84 -18.01 6.89
CA ALA A 173 15.50 -17.98 6.30
C ALA A 173 14.65 -16.95 7.04
N PHE A 174 13.83 -16.21 6.30
CA PHE A 174 12.83 -15.29 6.84
C PHE A 174 11.43 -15.81 6.52
N HIS A 175 10.46 -15.49 7.36
CA HIS A 175 9.08 -15.98 7.21
C HIS A 175 8.04 -14.88 7.43
N PHE A 176 7.01 -14.87 6.59
CA PHE A 176 5.89 -13.93 6.65
C PHE A 176 4.70 -14.57 7.37
N VAL A 177 4.09 -13.80 8.28
CA VAL A 177 2.82 -14.15 8.92
C VAL A 177 1.84 -12.98 8.82
N SER A 178 0.54 -13.29 8.85
CA SER A 178 -0.50 -12.28 8.70
C SER A 178 -1.31 -12.11 9.96
N TYR A 179 -1.68 -10.88 10.29
CA TYR A 179 -2.64 -10.57 11.35
C TYR A 179 -3.87 -9.92 10.76
N VAL A 180 -5.05 -10.46 11.06
CA VAL A 180 -6.30 -10.04 10.44
C VAL A 180 -7.45 -10.02 11.45
N PRO A 181 -8.27 -8.95 11.48
CA PRO A 181 -9.50 -8.92 12.28
C PRO A 181 -10.61 -9.74 11.60
N ILE A 182 -11.17 -10.73 12.31
CA ILE A 182 -12.29 -11.55 11.84
C ILE A 182 -13.30 -11.65 12.98
N ASP A 183 -14.55 -11.25 12.71
CA ASP A 183 -15.68 -11.33 13.64
C ASP A 183 -15.40 -10.83 15.06
N GLY A 184 -14.76 -9.65 15.15
CA GLY A 184 -14.46 -9.00 16.44
C GLY A 184 -13.25 -9.59 17.19
N ARG A 185 -12.46 -10.44 16.54
CA ARG A 185 -11.28 -11.10 17.13
C ARG A 185 -10.05 -10.91 16.23
N LEU A 186 -8.88 -10.91 16.85
CA LEU A 186 -7.61 -10.83 16.13
C LEU A 186 -7.05 -12.24 15.89
N TYR A 187 -6.83 -12.59 14.63
CA TYR A 187 -6.20 -13.86 14.25
C TYR A 187 -4.80 -13.64 13.69
N GLU A 188 -3.90 -14.55 14.03
CA GLU A 188 -2.60 -14.73 13.37
C GLU A 188 -2.69 -15.96 12.45
N LEU A 189 -2.37 -15.74 11.17
CA LEU A 189 -2.40 -16.73 10.10
C LEU A 189 -0.97 -16.96 9.60
N ASP A 190 -0.41 -18.10 10.01
CA ASP A 190 0.91 -18.58 9.60
C ASP A 190 0.74 -19.86 8.77
N GLY A 191 1.10 -19.80 7.49
CA GLY A 191 0.96 -20.94 6.57
C GLY A 191 1.84 -22.15 6.92
N LEU A 192 2.84 -22.00 7.79
CA LEU A 192 3.68 -23.10 8.28
C LEU A 192 3.17 -23.72 9.60
N LYS A 193 2.15 -23.11 10.23
CA LYS A 193 1.53 -23.63 11.44
C LYS A 193 0.37 -24.58 11.08
N PRO A 194 0.07 -25.57 11.93
CA PRO A 194 -1.03 -26.51 11.67
C PRO A 194 -2.40 -25.83 11.70
N TYR A 195 -2.58 -24.83 12.58
CA TYR A 195 -3.85 -24.16 12.84
C TYR A 195 -3.66 -22.64 12.96
N PRO A 196 -4.71 -21.83 12.70
CA PRO A 196 -4.67 -20.40 12.97
C PRO A 196 -4.64 -20.12 14.48
N ILE A 197 -4.06 -18.99 14.87
CA ILE A 197 -3.90 -18.61 16.28
C ILE A 197 -4.87 -17.46 16.60
N ASP A 198 -5.71 -17.63 17.63
CA ASP A 198 -6.68 -16.64 18.08
C ASP A 198 -6.14 -15.84 19.27
N HIS A 199 -5.85 -14.56 19.05
CA HIS A 199 -5.37 -13.62 20.07
C HIS A 199 -6.51 -13.03 20.93
N GLY A 200 -7.76 -13.38 20.61
CA GLY A 200 -8.97 -12.97 21.31
C GLY A 200 -9.55 -11.64 20.81
N PRO A 201 -10.65 -11.20 21.42
CA PRO A 201 -11.27 -9.91 21.10
C PRO A 201 -10.43 -8.74 21.61
N TRP A 202 -10.66 -7.55 21.04
CA TRP A 202 -10.21 -6.27 21.60
C TRP A 202 -11.26 -5.69 22.57
N LEU A 203 -10.89 -4.72 23.39
CA LEU A 203 -11.79 -4.19 24.41
C LEU A 203 -12.87 -3.28 23.79
N PRO A 204 -14.05 -3.14 24.44
CA PRO A 204 -15.05 -2.16 24.02
C PRO A 204 -14.47 -0.75 24.03
N GLY A 205 -14.59 -0.04 22.89
CA GLY A 205 -14.04 1.31 22.72
C GLY A 205 -12.60 1.37 22.20
N GLU A 206 -11.93 0.23 22.04
CA GLU A 206 -10.64 0.12 21.35
C GLU A 206 -10.81 -0.24 19.88
N ASP A 207 -9.81 0.10 19.07
CA ASP A 207 -9.69 -0.43 17.72
C ASP A 207 -8.89 -1.73 17.72
N TRP A 208 -9.13 -2.60 16.74
CA TRP A 208 -8.42 -3.87 16.62
C TRP A 208 -6.91 -3.68 16.41
N THR A 209 -6.49 -2.53 15.86
CA THR A 209 -5.08 -2.16 15.68
C THR A 209 -4.35 -1.97 17.00
N ASP A 210 -5.04 -1.55 18.08
CA ASP A 210 -4.47 -1.45 19.43
C ASP A 210 -4.19 -2.83 20.01
N LYS A 211 -5.14 -3.76 19.85
CA LYS A 211 -4.96 -5.17 20.22
C LYS A 211 -3.79 -5.80 19.46
N PHE A 212 -3.66 -5.54 18.17
CA PHE A 212 -2.50 -5.97 17.38
C PHE A 212 -1.18 -5.40 17.93
N ARG A 213 -1.15 -4.10 18.26
CA ARG A 213 0.02 -3.43 18.83
C ARG A 213 0.49 -4.08 20.12
N MET A 214 -0.44 -4.47 21.00
CA MET A 214 -0.13 -5.21 22.23
C MET A 214 0.54 -6.56 21.91
N VAL A 215 -0.07 -7.35 21.03
CA VAL A 215 0.41 -8.68 20.65
C VAL A 215 1.82 -8.61 20.03
N ILE A 216 2.04 -7.68 19.08
CA ILE A 216 3.33 -7.59 18.40
C ILE A 216 4.42 -7.02 19.32
N THR A 217 4.08 -6.13 20.25
CA THR A 217 5.03 -5.59 21.22
C THR A 217 5.51 -6.67 22.20
N GLU A 218 4.60 -7.54 22.66
CA GLU A 218 4.95 -8.70 23.48
C GLU A 218 5.93 -9.64 22.74
N ARG A 219 5.66 -9.90 21.46
CA ARG A 219 6.53 -10.72 20.60
C ARG A 219 7.92 -10.11 20.36
N LEU A 220 8.00 -8.78 20.21
CA LEU A 220 9.25 -8.06 19.89
C LEU A 220 10.15 -7.78 21.10
N GLY A 221 9.72 -8.07 22.34
CA GLY A 221 10.47 -7.81 23.57
C GLY A 221 11.86 -8.49 23.68
N GLY A 222 12.26 -9.30 22.69
CA GLY A 222 13.52 -10.06 22.66
C GLY A 222 14.74 -9.36 22.05
N GLY A 223 14.63 -8.12 21.56
CA GLY A 223 15.77 -7.30 21.12
C GLY A 223 16.43 -7.68 19.78
N ASP A 224 15.85 -8.59 18.99
CA ASP A 224 16.25 -8.77 17.58
C ASP A 224 15.59 -7.68 16.73
N ILE A 225 16.38 -7.03 15.88
CA ILE A 225 15.95 -5.92 15.01
C ILE A 225 15.67 -6.37 13.58
N ARG A 226 15.89 -7.65 13.26
CA ARG A 226 15.71 -8.20 11.90
C ARG A 226 14.28 -8.66 11.68
N PHE A 227 13.38 -7.69 11.69
CA PHE A 227 11.99 -7.88 11.33
C PHE A 227 11.55 -6.75 10.42
N ASN A 228 10.47 -7.00 9.69
CA ASN A 228 9.78 -5.98 8.92
C ASN A 228 8.29 -6.09 9.23
N LEU A 229 7.61 -4.94 9.29
CA LEU A 229 6.19 -4.89 9.54
C LEU A 229 5.55 -4.01 8.48
N MET A 230 4.52 -4.53 7.83
CA MET A 230 3.75 -3.83 6.82
C MET A 230 2.26 -3.87 7.16
N ALA A 231 1.53 -2.86 6.73
CA ALA A 231 0.09 -2.77 6.83
C ALA A 231 -0.53 -2.77 5.42
N VAL A 232 -1.55 -3.60 5.23
CA VAL A 232 -2.40 -3.57 4.03
C VAL A 232 -3.51 -2.55 4.30
N VAL A 233 -3.57 -1.49 3.49
CA VAL A 233 -4.43 -0.32 3.71
C VAL A 233 -5.13 0.09 2.40
N PRO A 234 -6.19 0.91 2.42
CA PRO A 234 -6.73 1.45 1.19
C PRO A 234 -5.72 2.32 0.44
N ASP A 235 -5.90 2.45 -0.87
CA ASP A 235 -5.10 3.34 -1.71
C ASP A 235 -5.26 4.80 -1.25
N ARG A 236 -4.18 5.38 -0.71
CA ARG A 236 -4.19 6.73 -0.14
C ARG A 236 -4.46 7.80 -1.20
N ARG A 237 -4.12 7.55 -2.47
CA ARG A 237 -4.39 8.47 -3.57
C ARG A 237 -5.88 8.69 -3.73
N GLN A 238 -6.66 7.61 -3.69
CA GLN A 238 -8.12 7.68 -3.80
C GLN A 238 -8.74 8.44 -2.63
N ALA A 239 -8.22 8.27 -1.42
CA ALA A 239 -8.66 9.01 -0.24
C ALA A 239 -8.40 10.52 -0.38
N TYR A 240 -7.20 10.91 -0.82
CA TYR A 240 -6.88 12.33 -1.07
C TYR A 240 -7.68 12.92 -2.23
N GLU A 241 -7.88 12.18 -3.33
CA GLU A 241 -8.73 12.62 -4.44
C GLU A 241 -10.18 12.84 -4.02
N GLN A 242 -10.73 11.96 -3.18
CA GLN A 242 -12.06 12.14 -2.61
C GLN A 242 -12.10 13.34 -1.67
N LYS A 243 -11.11 13.49 -0.78
CA LYS A 243 -11.00 14.64 0.13
C LYS A 243 -10.90 15.96 -0.64
N LEU A 244 -10.10 16.02 -1.71
CA LEU A 244 -10.00 17.20 -2.58
C LEU A 244 -11.31 17.55 -3.26
N ARG A 245 -12.07 16.56 -3.73
CA ARG A 245 -13.40 16.79 -4.30
C ARG A 245 -14.31 17.47 -3.28
N THR A 246 -14.40 16.91 -2.07
CA THR A 246 -15.20 17.50 -0.98
C THR A 246 -14.74 18.91 -0.62
N LEU A 247 -13.43 19.12 -0.44
CA LEU A 247 -12.89 20.43 -0.07
C LEU A 247 -13.14 21.49 -1.16
N ARG A 248 -13.01 21.13 -2.44
CA ARG A 248 -13.31 22.05 -3.56
C ARG A 248 -14.79 22.38 -3.65
N THR A 249 -15.68 21.42 -3.39
CA THR A 249 -17.12 21.69 -3.27
C THR A 249 -17.41 22.64 -2.10
N ASN A 250 -16.83 22.38 -0.92
CA ASN A 250 -17.00 23.23 0.25
C ASN A 250 -16.48 24.65 0.00
N ARG A 251 -15.33 24.79 -0.66
CA ARG A 251 -14.78 26.09 -1.09
C ARG A 251 -15.79 26.83 -1.97
N GLY A 252 -16.41 26.15 -2.93
CA GLY A 252 -17.44 26.73 -3.79
C GLY A 252 -18.65 27.26 -3.01
N ILE A 253 -19.17 26.45 -2.07
CA ILE A 253 -20.31 26.83 -1.23
C ILE A 253 -19.98 28.06 -0.37
N VAL A 254 -18.81 28.08 0.26
CA VAL A 254 -18.38 29.21 1.12
C VAL A 254 -18.19 30.48 0.28
N LEU A 255 -17.59 30.36 -0.90
CA LEU A 255 -17.42 31.48 -1.83
C LEU A 255 -18.78 32.05 -2.28
N GLU A 256 -19.73 31.21 -2.64
CA GLU A 256 -21.06 31.63 -3.09
C GLU A 256 -21.82 32.35 -1.96
N ALA A 257 -21.79 31.80 -0.74
CA ALA A 257 -22.40 32.42 0.44
C ALA A 257 -21.78 33.79 0.75
N LEU A 258 -20.44 33.89 0.71
CA LEU A 258 -19.73 35.13 0.97
C LEU A 258 -20.03 36.19 -0.10
N GLN A 259 -20.08 35.80 -1.39
CA GLN A 259 -20.46 36.70 -2.47
C GLN A 259 -21.91 37.19 -2.33
N GLN A 260 -22.82 36.32 -1.90
CA GLN A 260 -24.22 36.70 -1.65
C GLN A 260 -24.33 37.73 -0.52
N MET A 261 -23.63 37.53 0.59
CA MET A 261 -23.60 38.48 1.71
C MET A 261 -23.04 39.85 1.32
N VAL A 262 -21.99 39.88 0.49
CA VAL A 262 -21.42 41.14 -0.01
C VAL A 262 -22.39 41.86 -0.97
N ARG A 263 -23.17 41.12 -1.76
CA ARG A 263 -24.22 41.70 -2.62
C ARG A 263 -25.38 42.29 -1.82
N ASP A 264 -25.78 41.62 -0.73
CA ASP A 264 -26.94 42.01 0.09
C ASP A 264 -26.62 43.13 1.10
N GLN A 265 -25.35 43.42 1.39
CA GLN A 265 -24.90 44.50 2.27
C GLN A 265 -23.81 45.40 1.64
N PRO A 266 -24.14 46.30 0.69
CA PRO A 266 -23.16 47.17 0.06
C PRO A 266 -22.61 48.30 0.96
N ALA A 267 -23.06 48.44 2.21
CA ALA A 267 -22.85 49.62 3.05
C ALA A 267 -22.28 49.35 4.46
N LEU A 268 -21.57 48.25 4.70
CA LEU A 268 -20.87 48.04 5.97
C LEU A 268 -19.36 48.39 5.85
N ASP A 269 -19.07 49.61 6.30
CA ASP A 269 -17.81 50.11 6.88
C ASP A 269 -16.47 49.68 6.27
N GLY A 270 -15.86 50.58 5.48
CA GLY A 270 -14.42 50.91 5.46
C GLY A 270 -13.40 49.84 5.03
N HIS A 271 -13.74 48.56 5.08
CA HIS A 271 -12.92 47.44 4.64
C HIS A 271 -13.52 46.89 3.35
N ASN A 272 -12.86 47.20 2.24
CA ASN A 272 -13.27 46.80 0.91
C ASN A 272 -13.06 45.29 0.72
N TYR A 273 -13.95 44.47 1.28
CA TYR A 273 -13.90 43.00 1.19
C TYR A 273 -13.94 42.49 -0.26
N ALA A 274 -14.48 43.29 -1.18
CA ALA A 274 -14.46 43.04 -2.63
C ALA A 274 -13.05 43.10 -3.26
N LYS A 275 -12.04 43.65 -2.57
CA LYS A 275 -10.63 43.70 -3.00
C LYS A 275 -9.75 42.63 -2.36
N SER A 276 -10.32 41.64 -1.68
CA SER A 276 -9.52 40.50 -1.18
C SER A 276 -9.00 39.70 -2.38
N PRO A 277 -7.68 39.39 -2.46
CA PRO A 277 -7.10 38.61 -3.56
C PRO A 277 -7.78 37.25 -3.79
N LEU A 278 -8.47 36.75 -2.76
CA LEU A 278 -9.23 35.50 -2.77
C LEU A 278 -10.56 35.60 -3.53
N MET A 279 -11.13 36.80 -3.66
CA MET A 279 -12.34 37.05 -4.45
C MET A 279 -12.02 37.43 -5.91
N GLU A 280 -10.93 38.16 -6.16
CA GLU A 280 -10.59 38.67 -7.50
C GLU A 280 -10.10 37.59 -8.48
N ALA A 281 -9.61 36.44 -7.99
CA ALA A 281 -9.10 35.35 -8.84
C ALA A 281 -10.17 34.66 -9.73
N HIS A 282 -11.46 34.99 -9.58
CA HIS A 282 -12.55 34.36 -10.32
C HIS A 282 -13.61 35.35 -10.83
N SER A 283 -13.19 36.40 -11.54
CA SER A 283 -14.09 37.11 -12.47
C SER A 283 -14.10 36.37 -13.83
N PRO A 284 -15.26 35.95 -14.36
CA PRO A 284 -15.32 35.41 -15.71
C PRO A 284 -15.05 36.54 -16.72
N ALA A 285 -13.95 36.42 -17.48
CA ALA A 285 -13.64 37.37 -18.55
C ALA A 285 -14.71 37.31 -19.66
N PRO A 286 -15.16 38.46 -20.19
CA PRO A 286 -16.11 38.47 -21.30
C PRO A 286 -15.44 38.00 -22.58
N SER A 287 -16.12 37.11 -23.31
CA SER A 287 -15.75 36.66 -24.64
C SER A 287 -15.92 37.80 -25.66
N SER A 288 -14.82 38.25 -26.25
CA SER A 288 -14.82 38.97 -27.53
C SER A 288 -13.65 38.50 -28.38
N GLY A 289 -13.96 38.06 -29.60
CA GLY A 289 -13.03 37.40 -30.49
C GLY A 289 -12.18 38.33 -31.38
N SER A 290 -11.41 37.62 -32.20
CA SER A 290 -10.71 37.98 -33.45
C SER A 290 -9.30 38.60 -33.39
N SER A 291 -8.38 37.78 -33.94
CA SER A 291 -7.37 38.05 -34.98
C SER A 291 -6.00 38.67 -34.62
N SER A 292 -4.99 37.78 -34.64
CA SER A 292 -3.77 37.77 -35.48
C SER A 292 -2.81 38.98 -35.46
N THR A 293 -1.54 38.78 -35.10
CA THR A 293 -0.40 38.59 -36.04
C THR A 293 0.94 38.37 -35.30
N ASP A 294 1.84 37.65 -35.98
CA ASP A 294 3.22 37.23 -35.70
C ASP A 294 4.19 38.17 -34.95
N THR A 295 5.10 37.61 -34.15
CA THR A 295 6.51 37.32 -34.55
C THR A 295 7.40 36.87 -33.37
N ALA A 296 8.11 35.76 -33.59
CA ALA A 296 9.48 35.38 -33.20
C ALA A 296 10.04 35.64 -31.78
N SER A 297 10.46 34.57 -31.08
CA SER A 297 11.85 34.08 -31.15
C SER A 297 12.09 32.85 -30.26
N GLU A 298 12.90 31.95 -30.81
CA GLU A 298 13.31 30.63 -30.32
C GLU A 298 14.30 30.68 -29.14
N VAL A 299 14.25 29.63 -28.31
CA VAL A 299 15.37 28.76 -27.84
C VAL A 299 14.71 27.59 -27.09
N GLY A 300 14.97 26.31 -27.26
CA GLY A 300 15.89 25.52 -28.06
C GLY A 300 15.91 24.13 -27.41
N SER A 301 15.32 23.11 -28.04
CA SER A 301 15.44 21.71 -27.63
C SER A 301 15.02 20.78 -28.77
N ALA A 302 16.01 20.31 -29.53
CA ALA A 302 15.86 19.13 -30.38
C ALA A 302 17.20 18.39 -30.43
N PHE A 303 17.25 17.20 -29.84
CA PHE A 303 18.12 16.13 -30.29
C PHE A 303 17.25 15.01 -30.83
N ASN A 304 17.43 14.77 -32.12
CA ASN A 304 16.74 13.78 -32.94
C ASN A 304 17.23 12.36 -32.66
N SER A 305 16.36 11.38 -32.87
CA SER A 305 16.72 10.09 -33.48
C SER A 305 15.49 9.38 -34.07
N PRO A 306 15.66 8.51 -35.09
CA PRO A 306 14.92 8.66 -36.34
C PRO A 306 13.85 7.59 -36.60
N VAL A 307 12.95 7.97 -37.51
CA VAL A 307 11.95 7.14 -38.19
C VAL A 307 12.61 6.06 -39.05
N ARG A 308 12.13 4.82 -38.96
CA ARG A 308 12.40 3.73 -39.91
C ARG A 308 11.07 3.24 -40.49
N GLY A 309 10.98 3.26 -41.82
CA GLY A 309 9.78 2.93 -42.59
C GLY A 309 9.35 1.46 -42.52
N SER A 310 8.07 1.24 -42.81
CA SER A 310 7.46 -0.08 -43.02
C SER A 310 7.05 -0.24 -44.49
N PRO A 311 7.27 -1.40 -45.13
CA PRO A 311 6.65 -1.76 -46.41
C PRO A 311 5.29 -2.48 -46.20
N PRO A 312 4.46 -2.62 -47.26
CA PRO A 312 3.04 -2.95 -47.13
C PRO A 312 2.74 -4.45 -47.31
N GLY A 313 1.66 -4.92 -46.69
CA GLY A 313 0.99 -6.16 -47.07
C GLY A 313 0.46 -7.00 -45.91
N ALA A 314 -0.87 -7.00 -45.73
CA ALA A 314 -1.73 -8.16 -45.42
C ALA A 314 -3.08 -7.70 -44.85
N SER A 315 -4.15 -8.10 -45.50
CA SER A 315 -5.56 -7.83 -45.17
C SER A 315 -6.00 -8.51 -43.86
N PRO A 316 -6.94 -7.94 -43.08
CA PRO A 316 -7.59 -8.64 -41.97
C PRO A 316 -8.85 -9.41 -42.42
N PRO A 317 -9.26 -10.48 -41.72
CA PRO A 317 -10.49 -11.20 -42.02
C PRO A 317 -11.72 -10.53 -41.39
N THR A 318 -12.82 -10.66 -42.13
CA THR A 318 -14.17 -10.16 -41.92
C THR A 318 -14.84 -10.75 -40.64
N GLN A 319 -15.44 -9.89 -39.82
CA GLN A 319 -16.43 -10.31 -38.79
C GLN A 319 -17.87 -10.16 -39.31
N PRO A 320 -18.80 -11.07 -39.00
CA PRO A 320 -20.18 -10.97 -39.46
C PRO A 320 -21.01 -9.99 -38.62
N LEU A 321 -21.81 -9.18 -39.31
CA LEU A 321 -22.82 -8.25 -38.78
C LEU A 321 -23.94 -9.01 -38.06
N THR A 322 -24.28 -8.57 -36.85
CA THR A 322 -25.51 -8.97 -36.13
C THR A 322 -26.55 -7.86 -36.22
N SER A 323 -27.82 -8.26 -36.38
CA SER A 323 -28.93 -7.39 -36.75
C SER A 323 -29.53 -6.63 -35.54
N PRO A 324 -30.05 -5.40 -35.73
CA PRO A 324 -30.50 -4.50 -34.65
C PRO A 324 -31.76 -4.93 -33.86
N GLN A 325 -32.29 -6.14 -34.07
CA GLN A 325 -33.47 -6.65 -33.35
C GLN A 325 -33.15 -7.41 -32.05
N GLN A 326 -31.89 -7.81 -31.80
CA GLN A 326 -31.50 -8.50 -30.56
C GLN A 326 -31.07 -7.55 -29.42
N GLN A 327 -30.84 -6.26 -29.70
CA GLN A 327 -30.42 -5.29 -28.68
C GLN A 327 -31.61 -4.66 -27.92
N GLN A 328 -32.83 -4.81 -28.45
CA GLN A 328 -34.04 -4.20 -27.88
C GLN A 328 -34.78 -5.11 -26.88
N GLN A 329 -34.56 -6.42 -26.92
CA GLN A 329 -35.16 -7.37 -25.96
C GLN A 329 -34.39 -7.43 -24.63
N THR A 330 -33.08 -7.15 -24.62
CA THR A 330 -32.26 -7.17 -23.40
C THR A 330 -32.53 -5.96 -22.48
N LEU A 331 -33.00 -4.84 -23.02
CA LEU A 331 -33.31 -3.62 -22.25
C LEU A 331 -34.68 -3.68 -21.55
N GLN A 332 -35.65 -4.46 -22.06
CA GLN A 332 -36.96 -4.60 -21.41
C GLN A 332 -36.96 -5.60 -20.24
N HIS A 333 -36.06 -6.59 -20.25
CA HIS A 333 -35.96 -7.56 -19.15
C HIS A 333 -35.24 -7.01 -17.90
N GLN A 334 -34.43 -5.96 -18.07
CA GLN A 334 -33.68 -5.33 -16.97
C GLN A 334 -34.51 -4.25 -16.23
N GLN A 335 -35.64 -3.82 -16.79
CA GLN A 335 -36.49 -2.77 -16.21
C GLN A 335 -37.69 -3.31 -15.40
N GLN A 336 -37.95 -4.63 -15.42
CA GLN A 336 -39.03 -5.27 -14.67
C GLN A 336 -38.58 -5.90 -13.33
N GLN A 337 -37.28 -5.93 -13.01
CA GLN A 337 -36.79 -6.48 -11.73
C GLN A 337 -36.55 -5.42 -10.64
N SER A 338 -36.65 -4.12 -10.95
CA SER A 338 -36.42 -3.02 -9.99
C SER A 338 -37.68 -2.52 -9.27
N THR A 339 -38.86 -3.07 -9.57
CA THR A 339 -40.16 -2.61 -9.01
C THR A 339 -40.78 -3.54 -7.95
N ALA A 340 -40.03 -4.52 -7.41
CA ALA A 340 -40.56 -5.49 -6.44
C ALA A 340 -39.87 -5.51 -5.05
N GLN A 341 -39.24 -4.41 -4.61
CA GLN A 341 -38.66 -4.32 -3.24
C GLN A 341 -38.96 -2.99 -2.51
N GLN A 342 -40.09 -2.35 -2.81
CA GLN A 342 -40.63 -1.26 -1.98
C GLN A 342 -42.10 -1.52 -1.62
N ALA A 343 -42.32 -2.44 -0.69
CA ALA A 343 -43.54 -2.50 0.12
C ALA A 343 -43.29 -3.39 1.36
N THR A 344 -43.74 -2.94 2.53
CA THR A 344 -43.59 -3.51 3.90
C THR A 344 -42.32 -3.01 4.62
N ALA A 345 -42.34 -2.34 5.78
CA ALA A 345 -43.37 -2.17 6.79
C ALA A 345 -43.18 -0.82 7.53
N GLN A 346 -44.30 -0.17 7.86
CA GLN A 346 -44.41 0.86 8.89
C GLN A 346 -44.97 0.22 10.16
N HIS A 347 -44.33 0.41 11.32
CA HIS A 347 -45.03 0.70 12.59
C HIS A 347 -44.07 1.18 13.71
N SER A 348 -44.57 2.19 14.43
CA SER A 348 -44.00 3.00 15.51
C SER A 348 -43.54 2.27 16.77
N VAL A 349 -42.52 2.82 17.47
CA VAL A 349 -42.51 3.07 18.95
C VAL A 349 -41.57 4.27 19.25
N ALA A 350 -41.99 5.15 20.17
CA ALA A 350 -41.35 6.39 20.63
C ALA A 350 -40.43 6.18 21.89
N PRO A 351 -39.72 7.21 22.40
CA PRO A 351 -38.35 7.07 22.93
C PRO A 351 -38.22 7.00 24.46
N GLN A 352 -37.05 6.54 24.93
CA GLN A 352 -36.51 6.88 26.25
C GLN A 352 -34.99 7.16 26.19
N SER A 353 -34.61 8.17 26.96
CA SER A 353 -33.30 8.81 27.08
C SER A 353 -32.48 8.28 28.27
N SER A 354 -31.16 8.14 28.12
CA SER A 354 -30.15 8.61 29.09
C SER A 354 -28.73 8.34 28.57
N GLY A 355 -27.82 9.27 28.81
CA GLY A 355 -26.57 9.43 28.07
C GLY A 355 -25.37 8.59 28.52
N ALA A 356 -24.33 8.59 27.68
CA ALA A 356 -22.93 8.61 28.07
C ALA A 356 -22.09 9.08 26.87
N ALA A 357 -21.15 9.98 27.11
CA ALA A 357 -20.33 10.66 26.13
C ALA A 357 -19.04 9.88 25.84
N SER A 358 -18.64 9.78 24.56
CA SER A 358 -17.22 9.62 24.17
C SER A 358 -16.99 9.92 22.67
N SER A 359 -16.06 10.85 22.44
CA SER A 359 -15.19 11.06 21.26
C SER A 359 -15.79 10.91 19.85
N GLY A 360 -16.10 12.05 19.23
CA GLY A 360 -16.37 12.15 17.80
C GLY A 360 -16.30 13.61 17.36
N ASP A 361 -15.08 14.13 17.18
CA ASP A 361 -14.82 15.55 16.86
C ASP A 361 -14.26 15.76 15.45
N ILE A 362 -14.70 14.98 14.46
CA ILE A 362 -14.31 15.18 13.03
C ILE A 362 -15.53 15.15 12.08
N ASP A 363 -16.75 15.38 12.56
CA ASP A 363 -17.92 15.42 11.66
C ASP A 363 -18.88 16.59 11.95
N ARG A 364 -18.34 17.75 12.34
CA ARG A 364 -19.12 19.01 12.32
C ARG A 364 -19.26 19.53 10.89
N LEU A 365 -20.12 18.82 10.16
CA LEU A 365 -20.75 19.24 8.92
C LEU A 365 -21.56 20.52 9.20
N VAL A 366 -21.01 21.69 8.85
CA VAL A 366 -21.82 22.92 8.83
C VAL A 366 -22.67 22.89 7.56
N VAL A 367 -23.84 22.26 7.65
CA VAL A 367 -24.88 22.39 6.63
C VAL A 367 -25.46 23.80 6.76
N VAL A 368 -25.03 24.71 5.89
CA VAL A 368 -25.61 26.04 5.80
C VAL A 368 -27.03 25.89 5.24
N ARG A 369 -28.04 25.89 6.12
CA ARG A 369 -29.44 26.04 5.72
C ARG A 369 -29.72 27.52 5.52
N LEU A 370 -29.94 27.94 4.29
CA LEU A 370 -30.39 29.28 3.93
C LEU A 370 -31.85 29.42 4.40
N GLY A 371 -32.11 30.16 5.47
CA GLY A 371 -33.50 30.36 5.92
C GLY A 371 -33.79 31.18 7.18
N GLU A 372 -32.90 31.31 8.16
CA GLU A 372 -33.17 32.09 9.38
C GLU A 372 -31.91 32.83 9.86
N ASP A 373 -32.10 34.01 10.47
CA ASP A 373 -31.14 35.00 10.99
C ASP A 373 -29.64 34.57 11.01
N HIS A 374 -28.86 35.21 10.13
CA HIS A 374 -27.46 34.85 9.80
C HIS A 374 -26.51 34.80 11.02
N PRO A 375 -25.95 33.64 11.39
CA PRO A 375 -25.05 33.51 12.55
C PRO A 375 -23.56 33.74 12.25
N PHE A 376 -23.17 34.09 11.02
CA PHE A 376 -21.76 34.26 10.62
C PHE A 376 -21.51 35.64 10.03
N ALA A 377 -20.46 36.33 10.48
CA ALA A 377 -20.03 37.58 9.88
C ALA A 377 -19.20 37.31 8.59
N PRO A 378 -19.09 38.26 7.65
CA PRO A 378 -18.26 38.12 6.44
C PRO A 378 -16.80 37.76 6.75
N HIS A 379 -16.25 38.27 7.85
CA HIS A 379 -14.93 37.91 8.35
C HIS A 379 -14.79 36.42 8.68
N ASP A 380 -15.83 35.79 9.25
CA ASP A 380 -15.80 34.39 9.66
C ASP A 380 -15.83 33.46 8.45
N LEU A 381 -16.60 33.82 7.41
CA LEU A 381 -16.60 33.13 6.13
C LEU A 381 -15.28 33.29 5.39
N LEU A 382 -14.63 34.45 5.45
CA LEU A 382 -13.29 34.66 4.92
C LEU A 382 -12.23 33.82 5.65
N ALA A 383 -12.32 33.72 6.98
CA ALA A 383 -11.44 32.87 7.77
C ALA A 383 -11.65 31.38 7.42
N LEU A 384 -12.91 30.95 7.29
CA LEU A 384 -13.24 29.58 6.86
C LEU A 384 -12.70 29.29 5.46
N LEU A 385 -12.87 30.21 4.50
CA LEU A 385 -12.35 30.08 3.15
C LEU A 385 -10.83 29.89 3.15
N LYS A 386 -10.11 30.71 3.93
CA LYS A 386 -8.66 30.60 4.07
C LYS A 386 -8.23 29.25 4.64
N THR A 387 -8.97 28.72 5.63
CA THR A 387 -8.73 27.38 6.19
C THR A 387 -8.96 26.30 5.15
N VAL A 388 -10.07 26.34 4.41
CA VAL A 388 -10.38 25.37 3.35
C VAL A 388 -9.31 25.40 2.26
N GLU A 389 -8.83 26.57 1.85
CA GLU A 389 -7.74 26.69 0.87
C GLU A 389 -6.41 26.14 1.37
N ALA A 390 -6.08 26.37 2.65
CA ALA A 390 -4.91 25.76 3.26
C ALA A 390 -5.00 24.23 3.29
N GLU A 391 -6.17 23.68 3.60
CA GLU A 391 -6.41 22.23 3.56
C GLU A 391 -6.36 21.66 2.13
N ILE A 392 -6.87 22.37 1.13
CA ILE A 392 -6.73 21.99 -0.28
C ILE A 392 -5.26 21.90 -0.64
N ASN A 393 -4.46 22.93 -0.36
CA ASN A 393 -3.03 22.94 -0.68
C ASN A 393 -2.27 21.80 0.02
N ALA A 394 -2.58 21.54 1.30
CA ALA A 394 -1.99 20.43 2.04
C ALA A 394 -2.37 19.07 1.43
N CYS A 395 -3.63 18.90 1.05
CA CYS A 395 -4.13 17.67 0.45
C CYS A 395 -3.59 17.44 -0.97
N GLU A 396 -3.39 18.51 -1.76
CA GLU A 396 -2.73 18.44 -3.07
C GLU A 396 -1.26 18.05 -2.95
N GLY A 397 -0.54 18.61 -1.95
CA GLY A 397 0.82 18.20 -1.63
C GLY A 397 0.91 16.72 -1.26
N ALA A 398 0.05 16.25 -0.35
CA ALA A 398 0.02 14.85 0.07
C ALA A 398 -0.35 13.88 -1.07
N LEU A 399 -1.29 14.26 -1.95
CA LEU A 399 -1.62 13.47 -3.14
C LEU A 399 -0.42 13.37 -4.10
N LYS A 400 0.28 14.49 -4.32
CA LYS A 400 1.48 14.51 -5.16
C LYS A 400 2.56 13.59 -4.60
N ASP A 401 2.81 13.64 -3.29
CA ASP A 401 3.80 12.77 -2.63
C ASP A 401 3.45 11.28 -2.82
N GLU A 402 2.16 10.90 -2.70
CA GLU A 402 1.74 9.51 -2.90
C GLU A 402 1.84 9.08 -4.38
N VAL A 403 1.60 9.98 -5.33
CA VAL A 403 1.80 9.73 -6.77
C VAL A 403 3.28 9.54 -7.09
N ASP A 404 4.15 10.39 -6.55
CA ASP A 404 5.60 10.29 -6.75
C ASP A 404 6.17 9.03 -6.07
N LYS A 405 5.68 8.67 -4.88
CA LYS A 405 5.97 7.40 -4.21
C LYS A 405 5.57 6.20 -5.09
N ARG A 406 4.37 6.22 -5.69
CA ARG A 406 3.94 5.14 -6.60
C ARG A 406 4.84 5.05 -7.83
N ARG A 407 5.24 6.18 -8.42
CA ARG A 407 6.20 6.21 -9.54
C ARG A 407 7.55 5.62 -9.15
N LYS A 408 8.03 5.93 -7.94
CA LYS A 408 9.28 5.38 -7.41
C LYS A 408 9.20 3.86 -7.27
N TYR A 409 8.08 3.30 -6.78
CA TYR A 409 7.89 1.85 -6.71
C TYR A 409 8.05 1.16 -8.05
N VAL A 410 7.47 1.72 -9.13
CA VAL A 410 7.64 1.17 -10.48
C VAL A 410 9.10 1.20 -10.93
N VAL A 411 9.82 2.31 -10.67
CA VAL A 411 11.24 2.42 -11.04
C VAL A 411 12.11 1.45 -10.24
N ASP A 412 11.86 1.32 -8.95
CA ASP A 412 12.62 0.43 -8.07
C ASP A 412 12.36 -1.04 -8.42
N ASP A 413 11.11 -1.40 -8.78
CA ASP A 413 10.78 -2.74 -9.28
C ASP A 413 11.47 -3.04 -10.61
N CYS A 414 11.43 -2.11 -11.58
CA CYS A 414 12.16 -2.24 -12.84
C CYS A 414 13.67 -2.45 -12.62
N ARG A 415 14.26 -1.78 -11.64
CA ARG A 415 15.69 -1.97 -11.29
C ARG A 415 15.92 -3.33 -10.64
N ARG A 416 15.06 -3.72 -9.70
CA ARG A 416 15.17 -4.99 -8.96
C ARG A 416 15.09 -6.21 -9.89
N THR A 417 14.21 -6.16 -10.88
CA THR A 417 13.93 -7.26 -11.81
C THR A 417 14.83 -7.25 -13.04
N HIS A 418 15.67 -6.23 -13.22
CA HIS A 418 16.56 -6.13 -14.39
C HIS A 418 17.79 -7.04 -14.26
N ASN A 419 18.09 -7.79 -15.33
CA ASN A 419 19.35 -8.53 -15.41
C ASN A 419 20.47 -7.58 -15.86
N TYR A 420 21.37 -7.24 -14.93
CA TYR A 420 22.50 -6.36 -15.17
C TYR A 420 23.73 -7.04 -15.78
N ASP A 421 23.74 -8.36 -16.00
CA ASP A 421 24.93 -9.11 -16.47
C ASP A 421 25.46 -8.54 -17.78
N GLN A 422 24.57 -8.33 -18.76
CA GLN A 422 24.97 -7.77 -20.05
C GLN A 422 25.55 -6.36 -19.91
N PHE A 423 24.90 -5.51 -19.10
CA PHE A 423 25.39 -4.16 -18.83
C PHE A 423 26.77 -4.19 -18.15
N ILE A 424 26.96 -5.03 -17.13
CA ILE A 424 28.21 -5.17 -16.39
C ILE A 424 29.31 -5.68 -17.31
N CYS A 425 29.06 -6.74 -18.09
CA CYS A 425 30.04 -7.28 -19.04
C CYS A 425 30.47 -6.24 -20.05
N THR A 426 29.52 -5.55 -20.71
CA THR A 426 29.85 -4.50 -21.67
C THR A 426 30.60 -3.33 -21.03
N PHE A 427 30.18 -2.90 -19.83
CA PHE A 427 30.84 -1.82 -19.11
C PHE A 427 32.30 -2.17 -18.77
N LEU A 428 32.55 -3.38 -18.28
CA LEU A 428 33.89 -3.88 -18.00
C LEU A 428 34.74 -4.00 -19.28
N SER A 429 34.18 -4.49 -20.38
CA SER A 429 34.86 -4.54 -21.68
C SER A 429 35.27 -3.15 -22.15
N MET A 430 34.38 -2.15 -22.07
CA MET A 430 34.68 -0.77 -22.45
C MET A 430 35.76 -0.14 -21.55
N LEU A 431 35.74 -0.43 -20.25
CA LEU A 431 36.80 0.03 -19.33
C LEU A 431 38.16 -0.59 -19.66
N ALA A 432 38.18 -1.87 -20.05
CA ALA A 432 39.39 -2.56 -20.46
C ALA A 432 39.95 -1.99 -21.76
N GLU A 433 39.11 -1.75 -22.77
CA GLU A 433 39.49 -1.13 -24.05
C GLU A 433 40.06 0.29 -23.85
N GLN A 434 39.53 1.05 -22.90
CA GLN A 434 40.06 2.38 -22.54
C GLN A 434 41.33 2.32 -21.67
N GLY A 435 41.82 1.13 -21.32
CA GLY A 435 42.98 0.95 -20.43
C GLY A 435 42.75 1.38 -18.98
N LYS A 436 41.52 1.71 -18.58
CA LYS A 436 41.20 2.23 -17.23
C LYS A 436 40.88 1.15 -16.21
N LEU A 437 40.53 -0.06 -16.68
CA LEU A 437 40.05 -1.12 -15.80
C LEU A 437 41.11 -1.55 -14.76
N ALA A 438 42.37 -1.72 -15.19
CA ALA A 438 43.46 -2.14 -14.32
C ALA A 438 43.70 -1.14 -13.17
N ASP A 439 43.79 0.15 -13.49
CA ASP A 439 44.00 1.22 -12.51
C ASP A 439 42.87 1.27 -11.47
N LEU A 440 41.61 1.13 -11.93
CA LEU A 440 40.44 1.14 -11.04
C LEU A 440 40.40 -0.09 -10.12
N VAL A 441 40.76 -1.26 -10.64
CA VAL A 441 40.86 -2.49 -9.83
C VAL A 441 41.96 -2.37 -8.79
N GLU A 442 43.13 -1.85 -9.17
CA GLU A 442 44.24 -1.62 -8.25
C GLU A 442 43.86 -0.65 -7.13
N GLN A 443 43.17 0.45 -7.44
CA GLN A 443 42.67 1.41 -6.44
C GLN A 443 41.72 0.78 -5.42
N GLN A 444 40.89 -0.19 -5.82
CA GLN A 444 39.98 -0.89 -4.91
C GLN A 444 40.67 -2.00 -4.10
N LEU A 445 41.77 -2.55 -4.61
CA LEU A 445 42.60 -3.54 -3.91
C LEU A 445 43.54 -2.89 -2.88
N GLN A 446 43.86 -1.60 -3.03
CA GLN A 446 44.64 -0.89 -2.01
C GLN A 446 43.85 -0.84 -0.70
N PRO A 447 44.43 -1.28 0.43
CA PRO A 447 43.74 -1.23 1.71
C PRO A 447 43.44 0.23 2.04
N LYS A 448 42.16 0.60 2.12
CA LYS A 448 41.70 1.90 2.61
C LYS A 448 42.39 2.18 3.94
N ARG A 449 43.50 2.94 3.92
CA ARG A 449 44.12 3.50 5.12
C ARG A 449 43.07 4.40 5.75
N ARG A 450 42.32 3.87 6.71
CA ARG A 450 41.44 4.66 7.57
C ARG A 450 42.29 5.81 8.09
N LEU A 451 41.91 7.03 7.73
CA LEU A 451 42.37 8.25 8.37
C LEU A 451 41.92 8.19 9.84
N LEU A 452 42.68 7.48 10.67
CA LEU A 452 42.74 7.73 12.10
C LEU A 452 43.46 9.08 12.25
N ALA A 453 42.67 10.16 12.22
CA ALA A 453 43.13 11.45 12.70
C ALA A 453 43.65 11.24 14.13
N LYS A 454 44.96 11.43 14.32
CA LYS A 454 45.60 11.50 15.63
C LYS A 454 44.89 12.59 16.43
N GLN A 455 44.03 12.20 17.36
CA GLN A 455 43.64 13.06 18.48
C GLN A 455 44.91 13.39 19.27
N PRO A 456 45.22 14.67 19.56
CA PRO A 456 46.39 15.02 20.33
C PRO A 456 46.25 14.54 21.78
N ASP A 457 47.32 13.92 22.26
CA ASP A 457 47.45 13.32 23.58
C ASP A 457 47.06 14.31 24.70
N ARG A 458 45.91 14.10 25.35
CA ARG A 458 45.54 14.83 26.56
C ARG A 458 46.43 14.32 27.71
N LYS A 459 47.48 15.09 28.01
CA LYS A 459 48.36 14.95 29.19
C LYS A 459 47.57 14.48 30.42
N ARG A 460 47.92 13.29 30.92
CA ARG A 460 47.49 12.75 32.21
C ARG A 460 47.87 13.72 33.34
N ARG A 461 46.89 14.25 34.07
CA ARG A 461 47.11 14.90 35.37
C ARG A 461 47.45 13.82 36.41
N PRO A 462 48.45 14.00 37.29
CA PRO A 462 48.73 13.05 38.34
C PRO A 462 47.68 13.15 39.46
N ALA A 463 47.20 11.99 39.90
CA ALA A 463 46.25 11.87 41.02
C ALA A 463 46.95 12.22 42.34
N ALA A 464 46.41 13.22 43.04
CA ALA A 464 46.84 13.57 44.40
C ALA A 464 46.37 12.48 45.39
N LYS A 465 47.33 11.91 46.12
CA LYS A 465 47.07 11.00 47.24
C LYS A 465 46.34 11.75 48.36
N ALA A 466 45.08 11.40 48.61
CA ALA A 466 44.38 11.81 49.82
C ALA A 466 44.90 11.00 51.02
N LYS A 467 45.44 11.73 51.99
CA LYS A 467 46.13 11.27 53.20
C LYS A 467 45.07 10.91 54.25
N ARG A 468 44.99 9.63 54.64
CA ARG A 468 44.30 9.17 55.86
C ARG A 468 45.01 9.76 57.09
N ARG A 469 44.32 10.58 57.88
CA ARG A 469 44.53 10.82 59.32
C ARG A 469 43.12 10.85 59.92
N ARG A 470 42.74 9.77 60.60
CA ARG A 470 42.72 9.62 62.08
C ARG A 470 41.67 10.51 62.69
#